data_AF-A0A428JTG8-F1
#
_entry.id   AF-A0A428JTG8-F1
#
_cell.length_a   1.000
_cell.length_b   1.000
_cell.length_c   1.000
_cell.angle_alpha   90.00
_cell.angle_beta   90.00
_cell.angle_gamma   90.00
#
_symmetry.space_group_name_H-M   'P 1'
#
loop_
_entity.id
_entity.type
_entity.pdbx_description
1 polymer ?
#
loop_
_entity_poly.entity_id
_entity_poly.type
_entity_poly.pdbx_seq_one_letter_code
_entity_poly.pdbx_strand_id
1 'polypeptide(L)'
;MKNWIIRVVLLLSVSSTAFRGLAQTAAADSVSEQKMVQRISASMCTQLQQENKKKALASLTKEEATQLFSKLLMASAANEPELLARFTQDPTNARAYGEKLGRKIGLQMGQECEVSRPLFAAMSGQGSAQFKPAGTDETKLVNSLATEFCASITPRQKELKALPQEKRLKVVSEQLETSFKAHASEIEQVYGPNAMSDSDKLRSLGSKVGYQSAQQCPVIMQVLMDAK
;
A
#
# COMPACT_ATOMS: atom_id res chain seq x y z
N MET A 1 -12.26 -51.09 68.29
CA MET A 1 -12.81 -51.86 67.14
C MET A 1 -12.59 -51.02 65.89
N LYS A 2 -12.04 -51.45 64.77
CA LYS A 2 -11.18 -52.55 64.33
C LYS A 2 -10.82 -52.11 62.90
N ASN A 3 -9.53 -52.16 62.55
CA ASN A 3 -8.99 -51.91 61.22
C ASN A 3 -9.81 -52.56 60.09
N TRP A 4 -9.86 -51.91 58.92
CA TRP A 4 -9.88 -52.55 57.59
C TRP A 4 -9.59 -51.48 56.50
N ILE A 5 -8.34 -51.32 56.06
CA ILE A 5 -7.66 -52.04 54.95
C ILE A 5 -8.20 -51.64 53.55
N ILE A 6 -7.44 -50.73 52.92
CA ILE A 6 -6.77 -50.85 51.60
C ILE A 6 -7.53 -51.56 50.47
N ARG A 7 -7.67 -50.82 49.35
CA ARG A 7 -7.74 -51.19 47.91
C ARG A 7 -8.77 -50.23 47.26
N VAL A 8 -8.55 -49.54 46.13
CA VAL A 8 -7.70 -49.81 44.97
C VAL A 8 -7.82 -48.60 44.02
N VAL A 9 -6.73 -48.29 43.31
CA VAL A 9 -6.67 -47.64 41.97
C VAL A 9 -6.79 -46.12 41.87
N LEU A 10 -5.61 -45.48 41.84
CA LEU A 10 -5.09 -44.75 40.67
C LEU A 10 -6.15 -44.26 39.66
N LEU A 11 -6.52 -42.98 39.75
CA LEU A 11 -6.99 -42.23 38.58
C LEU A 11 -6.29 -40.86 38.56
N LEU A 12 -5.10 -40.89 37.94
CA LEU A 12 -4.54 -39.77 37.21
C LEU A 12 -5.55 -39.33 36.15
N SER A 13 -6.33 -38.29 36.41
CA SER A 13 -7.03 -37.54 35.36
C SER A 13 -6.19 -36.33 34.96
N VAL A 14 -5.06 -36.62 34.29
CA VAL A 14 -4.44 -35.70 33.34
C VAL A 14 -5.34 -35.72 32.12
N SER A 15 -6.19 -34.72 31.94
CA SER A 15 -6.93 -34.49 30.71
C SER A 15 -7.31 -33.02 30.61
N SER A 16 -6.32 -32.25 30.16
CA SER A 16 -6.48 -31.22 29.14
C SER A 16 -7.66 -30.27 29.32
N THR A 17 -7.41 -29.17 30.03
CA THR A 17 -8.07 -27.90 29.69
C THR A 17 -7.87 -27.68 28.20
N ALA A 18 -8.94 -27.88 27.43
CA ALA A 18 -9.03 -27.46 26.05
C ALA A 18 -8.92 -25.92 26.07
N PHE A 19 -7.69 -25.43 26.04
CA PHE A 19 -7.35 -24.15 25.46
C PHE A 19 -7.95 -24.19 24.05
N ARG A 20 -9.19 -23.74 23.94
CA ARG A 20 -9.70 -23.15 22.71
C ARG A 20 -8.90 -21.88 22.51
N GLY A 21 -7.64 -22.07 22.10
CA GLY A 21 -6.97 -21.09 21.29
C GLY A 21 -7.89 -20.92 20.09
N LEU A 22 -8.67 -19.84 20.12
CA LEU A 22 -9.06 -19.17 18.91
C LEU A 22 -7.72 -18.93 18.21
N ALA A 23 -7.36 -19.85 17.33
CA ALA A 23 -6.39 -19.64 16.29
C ALA A 23 -7.00 -18.48 15.49
N GLN A 24 -6.68 -17.28 15.97
CA GLN A 24 -6.83 -16.05 15.25
C GLN A 24 -6.06 -16.33 13.97
N THR A 25 -6.79 -16.65 12.92
CA THR A 25 -6.27 -16.82 11.58
C THR A 25 -5.63 -15.48 11.25
N ALA A 26 -4.35 -15.35 11.59
CA ALA A 26 -3.48 -14.33 11.07
C ALA A 26 -3.69 -14.41 9.56
N ALA A 27 -4.26 -13.34 9.00
CA ALA A 27 -4.59 -13.27 7.60
C ALA A 27 -3.37 -13.75 6.81
N ALA A 28 -3.51 -14.91 6.18
CA ALA A 28 -2.53 -15.43 5.27
C ALA A 28 -2.46 -14.45 4.10
N ASP A 29 -1.55 -13.47 4.17
CA ASP A 29 -0.94 -12.90 2.98
C ASP A 29 -0.11 -14.05 2.38
N SER A 30 -0.79 -14.96 1.68
CA SER A 30 -0.19 -16.16 1.10
C SER A 30 0.52 -15.79 -0.19
N VAL A 31 1.61 -16.50 -0.49
CA VAL A 31 2.33 -16.41 -1.76
C VAL A 31 1.39 -16.52 -2.97
N SER A 32 0.26 -17.23 -2.83
CA SER A 32 -0.78 -17.30 -3.87
C SER A 32 -1.47 -15.96 -4.11
N GLU A 33 -1.84 -15.21 -3.06
CA GLU A 33 -2.45 -13.89 -3.19
C GLU A 33 -1.46 -12.92 -3.87
N GLN A 34 -0.18 -12.97 -3.51
CA GLN A 34 0.83 -12.14 -4.16
C GLN A 34 0.96 -12.47 -5.66
N LYS A 35 1.00 -13.76 -6.03
CA LYS A 35 1.03 -14.18 -7.44
C LYS A 35 -0.22 -13.73 -8.19
N MET A 36 -1.40 -13.81 -7.56
CA MET A 36 -2.65 -13.32 -8.12
C MET A 36 -2.60 -11.81 -8.37
N VAL A 37 -2.14 -11.02 -7.39
CA VAL A 37 -1.94 -9.57 -7.54
C VAL A 37 -1.02 -9.28 -8.73
N GLN A 38 0.13 -9.98 -8.83
CA GLN A 38 1.06 -9.80 -9.94
C GLN A 38 0.43 -10.09 -11.31
N ARG A 39 -0.32 -11.20 -11.44
CA ARG A 39 -1.00 -11.55 -12.70
C ARG A 39 -2.05 -10.51 -13.09
N ILE A 40 -2.90 -10.10 -12.14
CA ILE A 40 -3.92 -9.08 -12.38
C ILE A 40 -3.25 -7.75 -12.77
N SER A 41 -2.26 -7.29 -12.02
CA SER A 41 -1.54 -6.06 -12.31
C SER A 41 -0.84 -6.08 -13.68
N ALA A 42 -0.23 -7.20 -14.07
CA ALA A 42 0.39 -7.36 -15.39
C ALA A 42 -0.64 -7.35 -16.53
N SER A 43 -1.78 -8.03 -16.35
CA SER A 43 -2.88 -8.02 -17.31
C SER A 43 -3.47 -6.61 -17.47
N MET A 44 -3.72 -5.92 -16.35
CA MET A 44 -4.18 -4.53 -16.36
C MET A 44 -3.16 -3.61 -17.03
N CYS A 45 -1.87 -3.78 -16.76
CA CYS A 45 -0.82 -2.97 -17.39
C CYS A 45 -0.83 -3.12 -18.91
N THR A 46 -0.93 -4.36 -19.40
CA THR A 46 -1.00 -4.65 -20.85
C THR A 46 -2.22 -4.01 -21.49
N GLN A 47 -3.39 -4.13 -20.87
CA GLN A 47 -4.62 -3.49 -21.38
C GLN A 47 -4.51 -1.96 -21.33
N LEU A 48 -3.91 -1.41 -20.26
CA LEU A 48 -3.76 0.02 -20.09
C LEU A 48 -2.81 0.64 -21.12
N GLN A 49 -1.76 -0.10 -21.54
CA GLN A 49 -0.91 0.29 -22.67
C GLN A 49 -1.71 0.39 -23.98
N GLN A 50 -2.66 -0.52 -24.21
CA GLN A 50 -3.53 -0.47 -25.38
C GLN A 50 -4.50 0.71 -25.32
N GLU A 51 -5.08 0.97 -24.15
CA GLU A 51 -5.99 2.10 -23.93
C GLU A 51 -5.27 3.45 -24.08
N ASN A 52 -4.03 3.57 -23.59
CA ASN A 52 -3.22 4.78 -23.74
C ASN A 52 -2.93 5.12 -25.21
N LYS A 53 -2.88 4.11 -26.11
CA LYS A 53 -2.72 4.33 -27.56
C LYS A 53 -4.00 4.86 -28.21
N LYS A 54 -5.17 4.60 -27.64
CA LYS A 54 -6.47 5.08 -28.14
C LYS A 54 -6.74 6.50 -27.67
N LYS A 55 -6.55 6.75 -26.37
CA LYS A 55 -6.69 8.06 -25.73
C LYS A 55 -5.60 8.18 -24.68
N ALA A 56 -4.82 9.26 -24.74
CA ALA A 56 -3.75 9.48 -23.78
C ALA A 56 -4.32 9.52 -22.35
N LEU A 57 -3.78 8.68 -21.46
CA LEU A 57 -4.32 8.56 -20.09
C LEU A 57 -4.19 9.86 -19.28
N ALA A 58 -3.21 10.70 -19.64
CA ALA A 58 -3.03 12.02 -19.04
C ALA A 58 -4.15 13.01 -19.37
N SER A 59 -4.98 12.74 -20.38
CA SER A 59 -6.10 13.61 -20.78
C SER A 59 -7.44 13.16 -20.20
N LEU A 60 -7.46 12.13 -19.34
CA LEU A 60 -8.69 11.63 -18.75
C LEU A 60 -9.17 12.54 -17.63
N THR A 61 -10.48 12.71 -17.51
CA THR A 61 -11.06 13.26 -16.28
C THR A 61 -10.98 12.23 -15.14
N LYS A 62 -11.23 12.66 -13.91
CA LYS A 62 -11.27 11.78 -12.75
C LYS A 62 -12.29 10.65 -12.92
N GLU A 63 -13.47 10.98 -13.43
CA GLU A 63 -14.55 10.04 -13.68
C GLU A 63 -14.17 9.04 -14.77
N GLU A 64 -13.62 9.51 -15.89
CA GLU A 64 -13.14 8.65 -16.99
C GLU A 64 -12.04 7.70 -16.52
N ALA A 65 -11.07 8.21 -15.75
CA ALA A 65 -9.98 7.42 -15.21
C ALA A 65 -10.46 6.36 -14.22
N THR A 66 -11.42 6.71 -13.36
CA THR A 66 -12.03 5.77 -12.39
C THR A 66 -12.82 4.67 -13.09
N GLN A 67 -13.59 5.03 -14.11
CA GLN A 67 -14.34 4.06 -14.93
C GLN A 67 -13.39 3.14 -15.69
N LEU A 68 -12.34 3.69 -16.30
CA LEU A 68 -11.35 2.89 -17.00
C LEU A 68 -10.64 1.91 -16.07
N PHE A 69 -10.18 2.37 -14.90
CA PHE A 69 -9.56 1.51 -13.89
C PHE A 69 -10.49 0.37 -13.48
N SER A 70 -11.75 0.68 -13.16
CA SER A 70 -12.75 -0.31 -12.75
C SER A 70 -13.02 -1.34 -13.84
N LYS A 71 -13.16 -0.90 -15.10
CA LYS A 71 -13.34 -1.77 -16.26
C LYS A 71 -12.17 -2.74 -16.44
N LEU A 72 -10.94 -2.22 -16.40
CA LEU A 72 -9.74 -3.04 -16.57
C LEU A 72 -9.54 -4.02 -15.41
N LEU A 73 -9.85 -3.58 -14.18
CA LEU A 73 -9.79 -4.43 -13.00
C LEU A 73 -10.79 -5.59 -13.12
N MET A 74 -12.05 -5.32 -13.49
CA MET A 74 -13.06 -6.37 -13.67
C MET A 74 -12.69 -7.33 -14.81
N ALA A 75 -12.22 -6.82 -15.94
CA ALA A 75 -11.79 -7.65 -17.06
C ALA A 75 -10.60 -8.56 -16.70
N SER A 76 -9.65 -8.04 -15.92
CA SER A 76 -8.49 -8.81 -15.47
C SER A 76 -8.86 -9.82 -14.37
N ALA A 77 -9.69 -9.40 -13.42
CA ALA A 77 -10.20 -10.24 -12.33
C ALA A 77 -11.08 -11.40 -12.84
N ALA A 78 -11.85 -11.19 -13.91
CA ALA A 78 -12.69 -12.25 -14.50
C ALA A 78 -11.88 -13.44 -15.03
N ASN A 79 -10.58 -13.26 -15.31
CA ASN A 79 -9.68 -14.31 -15.75
C ASN A 79 -8.93 -15.00 -14.59
N GLU A 80 -9.22 -14.63 -13.33
CA GLU A 80 -8.58 -15.20 -12.15
C GLU A 80 -9.55 -16.13 -11.39
N PRO A 81 -9.49 -17.45 -11.63
CA PRO A 81 -10.41 -18.41 -11.01
C PRO A 81 -10.26 -18.47 -9.48
N GLU A 82 -9.05 -18.21 -8.96
CA GLU A 82 -8.80 -18.13 -7.52
C GLU A 82 -9.61 -17.01 -6.85
N LEU A 83 -9.75 -15.85 -7.52
CA LEU A 83 -10.51 -14.72 -7.02
C LEU A 83 -12.02 -15.01 -7.02
N LEU A 84 -12.52 -15.61 -8.11
CA LEU A 84 -13.91 -16.04 -8.20
C LEU A 84 -14.25 -17.06 -7.12
N ALA A 85 -13.39 -18.08 -6.94
CA ALA A 85 -13.54 -19.06 -5.87
C ALA A 85 -13.60 -18.38 -4.49
N ARG A 86 -12.72 -17.41 -4.24
CA ARG A 86 -12.71 -16.67 -2.97
C ARG A 86 -14.01 -15.90 -2.71
N PHE A 87 -14.55 -15.22 -3.72
CA PHE A 87 -15.82 -14.49 -3.59
C PHE A 87 -17.02 -15.43 -3.39
N THR A 88 -17.00 -16.61 -4.01
CA THR A 88 -18.08 -17.60 -3.81
C THR A 88 -18.02 -18.29 -2.44
N GLN A 89 -16.82 -18.50 -1.89
CA GLN A 89 -16.62 -19.18 -0.60
C GLN A 89 -16.90 -18.26 0.60
N ASP A 90 -16.69 -16.95 0.44
CA ASP A 90 -16.91 -15.96 1.50
C ASP A 90 -17.60 -14.69 0.96
N PRO A 91 -18.89 -14.79 0.56
CA PRO A 91 -19.61 -13.68 -0.04
C PRO A 91 -19.78 -12.50 0.93
N THR A 92 -19.87 -12.77 2.24
CA THR A 92 -20.06 -11.76 3.28
C THR A 92 -18.85 -10.83 3.40
N ASN A 93 -17.63 -11.34 3.19
CA ASN A 93 -16.40 -10.54 3.20
C ASN A 93 -15.90 -10.15 1.80
N ALA A 94 -16.58 -10.57 0.72
CA ALA A 94 -16.12 -10.36 -0.65
C ALA A 94 -15.83 -8.88 -0.97
N ARG A 95 -16.66 -7.96 -0.48
CA ARG A 95 -16.45 -6.52 -0.67
C ARG A 95 -15.17 -6.03 0.00
N ALA A 96 -14.98 -6.33 1.29
CA ALA A 96 -13.79 -5.91 2.03
C ALA A 96 -12.51 -6.53 1.45
N TYR A 97 -12.59 -7.80 1.01
CA TYR A 97 -11.49 -8.48 0.33
C TYR A 97 -11.17 -7.82 -1.01
N GLY A 98 -12.18 -7.53 -1.84
CA GLY A 98 -12.03 -6.86 -3.13
C GLY A 98 -11.42 -5.47 -2.99
N GLU A 99 -11.82 -4.70 -1.99
CA GLU A 99 -11.22 -3.39 -1.69
C GLU A 99 -9.74 -3.52 -1.26
N LYS A 100 -9.39 -4.50 -0.40
CA LYS A 100 -8.00 -4.80 -0.02
C LYS A 100 -7.16 -5.20 -1.24
N LEU A 101 -7.69 -6.10 -2.07
CA LEU A 101 -7.03 -6.59 -3.26
C LEU A 101 -6.82 -5.47 -4.29
N GLY A 102 -7.84 -4.63 -4.51
CA GLY A 102 -7.77 -3.48 -5.42
C GLY A 102 -6.67 -2.50 -5.02
N ARG A 103 -6.48 -2.24 -3.72
CA ARG A 103 -5.36 -1.41 -3.22
C ARG A 103 -4.00 -2.04 -3.50
N LYS A 104 -3.86 -3.36 -3.29
CA LYS A 104 -2.62 -4.08 -3.60
C LYS A 104 -2.28 -4.04 -5.09
N ILE A 105 -3.28 -4.26 -5.94
CA ILE A 105 -3.14 -4.18 -7.40
C ILE A 105 -2.76 -2.76 -7.83
N GLY A 106 -3.43 -1.74 -7.29
CA GLY A 106 -3.12 -0.34 -7.57
C GLY A 106 -1.67 0.03 -7.20
N LEU A 107 -1.19 -0.41 -6.04
CA LEU A 107 0.20 -0.21 -5.62
C LEU A 107 1.19 -0.89 -6.56
N GLN A 108 0.96 -2.18 -6.85
CA GLN A 108 1.80 -2.97 -7.73
C GLN A 108 1.86 -2.34 -9.13
N MET A 109 0.73 -1.88 -9.67
CA MET A 109 0.68 -1.16 -10.93
C MET A 109 1.47 0.15 -10.86
N GLY A 110 1.30 0.95 -9.80
CA GLY A 110 2.06 2.21 -9.65
C GLY A 110 3.57 2.02 -9.63
N GLN A 111 4.03 0.87 -9.12
CA GLN A 111 5.44 0.50 -9.04
C GLN A 111 5.99 -0.06 -10.35
N GLU A 112 5.27 -0.99 -10.99
CA GLU A 112 5.78 -1.78 -12.13
C GLU A 112 5.25 -1.34 -13.50
N CYS A 113 4.20 -0.52 -13.54
CA CYS A 113 3.53 -0.12 -14.77
C CYS A 113 3.61 1.40 -14.97
N GLU A 114 4.63 1.89 -15.67
CA GLU A 114 4.79 3.35 -15.86
C GLU A 114 3.58 4.01 -16.53
N VAL A 115 2.92 3.30 -17.46
CA VAL A 115 1.72 3.79 -18.15
C VAL A 115 0.53 3.96 -17.21
N SER A 116 0.53 3.37 -16.01
CA SER A 116 -0.56 3.57 -15.04
C SER A 116 -0.46 4.84 -14.22
N ARG A 117 0.71 5.51 -14.21
CA ARG A 117 0.90 6.73 -13.42
C ARG A 117 -0.04 7.87 -13.84
N PRO A 118 -0.21 8.18 -15.14
CA PRO A 118 -1.16 9.22 -15.56
C PRO A 118 -2.61 8.86 -15.20
N LEU A 119 -2.98 7.58 -15.26
CA LEU A 119 -4.29 7.11 -14.84
C LEU A 119 -4.53 7.40 -13.34
N PHE A 120 -3.60 7.02 -12.47
CA PHE A 120 -3.74 7.26 -11.04
C PHE A 120 -3.73 8.74 -10.66
N ALA A 121 -2.96 9.56 -11.38
CA ALA A 121 -3.00 11.00 -11.19
C ALA A 121 -4.35 11.60 -11.63
N ALA A 122 -4.93 11.15 -12.74
CA ALA A 122 -6.28 11.55 -13.13
C ALA A 122 -7.31 11.13 -12.06
N MET A 123 -7.21 9.92 -11.51
CA MET A 123 -8.10 9.42 -10.45
C MET A 123 -7.98 10.20 -9.13
N SER A 124 -6.80 10.68 -8.77
CA SER A 124 -6.61 11.47 -7.54
C SER A 124 -7.21 12.87 -7.67
N GLY A 125 -7.51 13.33 -8.89
CA GLY A 125 -7.89 14.71 -9.17
C GLY A 125 -6.72 15.70 -9.02
N GLN A 126 -5.52 15.20 -8.74
CA GLN A 126 -4.29 15.96 -8.69
C GLN A 126 -3.52 15.59 -9.94
N GLY A 127 -3.50 16.48 -10.95
CA GLY A 127 -3.04 16.17 -12.31
C GLY A 127 -1.69 15.43 -12.40
N SER A 128 -1.37 14.91 -13.60
CA SER A 128 -0.25 13.99 -13.91
C SER A 128 1.18 14.41 -13.49
N ALA A 129 1.36 15.61 -12.94
CA ALA A 129 2.63 16.14 -12.48
C ALA A 129 3.16 15.51 -11.18
N GLN A 130 2.32 14.87 -10.36
CA GLN A 130 2.71 14.40 -9.01
C GLN A 130 3.35 13.01 -8.96
N PHE A 131 3.27 12.22 -10.03
CA PHE A 131 3.87 10.88 -10.06
C PHE A 131 4.96 10.83 -11.12
N LYS A 132 5.90 11.77 -11.03
CA LYS A 132 7.08 11.83 -11.89
C LYS A 132 8.33 11.47 -11.09
N PRO A 133 9.26 10.70 -11.68
CA PRO A 133 10.59 10.55 -11.10
C PRO A 133 11.27 11.92 -11.00
N ALA A 134 12.25 12.02 -10.09
CA ALA A 134 13.10 13.19 -9.98
C ALA A 134 13.85 13.45 -11.30
N GLY A 135 14.03 14.73 -11.66
CA GLY A 135 14.96 15.10 -12.73
C GLY A 135 16.41 14.80 -12.32
N THR A 136 17.34 14.86 -13.28
CA THR A 136 18.77 14.59 -13.03
C THR A 136 19.33 15.43 -11.88
N ASP A 137 18.98 16.71 -11.85
CA ASP A 137 19.54 17.68 -10.89
C ASP A 137 18.93 17.52 -9.49
N GLU A 138 17.72 16.95 -9.42
CA GLU A 138 16.97 16.72 -8.18
C GLU A 138 17.26 15.33 -7.58
N THR A 139 17.79 14.40 -8.39
CA THR A 139 17.86 12.98 -8.06
C THR A 139 18.62 12.73 -6.76
N LYS A 140 19.74 13.42 -6.53
CA LYS A 140 20.53 13.26 -5.30
C LYS A 140 19.73 13.66 -4.06
N LEU A 141 19.09 14.83 -4.11
CA LEU A 141 18.28 15.36 -3.01
C LEU A 141 17.07 14.46 -2.73
N VAL A 142 16.30 14.10 -3.78
CA VAL A 142 15.12 13.24 -3.64
C VAL A 142 15.49 11.87 -3.08
N ASN A 143 16.62 11.28 -3.53
CA ASN A 143 17.10 10.01 -2.98
C ASN A 143 17.50 10.12 -1.52
N SER A 144 18.16 11.20 -1.12
CA SER A 144 18.54 11.43 0.29
C SER A 144 17.30 11.53 1.17
N LEU A 145 16.36 12.40 0.80
CA LEU A 145 15.10 12.61 1.52
C LEU A 145 14.27 11.32 1.61
N ALA A 146 14.16 10.55 0.52
CA ALA A 146 13.45 9.28 0.52
C ALA A 146 14.14 8.24 1.42
N THR A 147 15.47 8.17 1.39
CA THR A 147 16.25 7.25 2.23
C THR A 147 16.04 7.55 3.71
N GLU A 148 16.14 8.83 4.11
CA GLU A 148 15.91 9.25 5.49
C GLU A 148 14.48 9.04 5.95
N PHE A 149 13.52 9.37 5.08
CA PHE A 149 12.11 9.12 5.34
C PHE A 149 11.86 7.63 5.59
N CYS A 150 12.33 6.77 4.68
CA CYS A 150 12.20 5.33 4.81
C CYS A 150 12.91 4.81 6.08
N ALA A 151 14.11 5.30 6.40
CA ALA A 151 14.84 4.92 7.61
C ALA A 151 14.10 5.32 8.90
N SER A 152 13.42 6.47 8.91
CA SER A 152 12.69 6.97 10.07
C SER A 152 11.33 6.30 10.25
N ILE A 153 10.63 6.01 9.15
CA ILE A 153 9.26 5.49 9.19
C ILE A 153 9.22 3.95 9.27
N THR A 154 10.17 3.24 8.65
CA THR A 154 10.19 1.76 8.66
C THR A 154 10.15 1.15 10.07
N PRO A 155 10.93 1.63 11.06
CA PRO A 155 10.87 1.12 12.43
C PRO A 155 9.50 1.33 13.10
N ARG A 156 8.75 2.36 12.67
CA ARG A 156 7.44 2.74 13.22
C ARG A 156 6.27 2.01 12.56
N GLN A 157 6.53 1.07 11.65
CA GLN A 157 5.48 0.37 10.90
C GLN A 157 4.38 -0.23 11.81
N LYS A 158 4.76 -0.87 12.91
CA LYS A 158 3.80 -1.49 13.85
C LYS A 158 2.93 -0.46 14.55
N GLU A 159 3.54 0.64 15.00
CA GLU A 159 2.84 1.79 15.60
C GLU A 159 1.85 2.39 14.60
N LEU A 160 2.31 2.67 13.38
CA LEU A 160 1.49 3.24 12.32
C LEU A 160 0.29 2.34 11.99
N LYS A 161 0.48 1.02 11.87
CA LYS A 161 -0.62 0.06 11.63
C LYS A 161 -1.69 0.05 12.73
N ALA A 162 -1.36 0.51 13.94
CA ALA A 162 -2.30 0.59 15.06
C ALA A 162 -3.11 1.90 15.06
N LEU A 163 -2.67 2.92 14.31
CA LEU A 163 -3.32 4.22 14.24
C LEU A 163 -4.43 4.24 13.18
N PRO A 164 -5.50 5.04 13.39
CA PRO A 164 -6.44 5.39 12.32
C PRO A 164 -5.72 6.07 11.14
N GLN A 165 -6.28 5.94 9.94
CA GLN A 165 -5.66 6.47 8.71
C GLN A 165 -5.25 7.94 8.81
N GLU A 166 -6.13 8.82 9.33
CA GLU A 166 -5.83 10.25 9.47
C GLU A 166 -4.62 10.51 10.37
N LYS A 167 -4.48 9.75 11.46
CA LYS A 167 -3.34 9.88 12.38
C LYS A 167 -2.05 9.36 11.76
N ARG A 168 -2.11 8.30 10.93
CA ARG A 168 -0.95 7.82 10.16
C ARG A 168 -0.45 8.88 9.19
N LEU A 169 -1.36 9.49 8.44
CA LEU A 169 -1.02 10.55 7.48
C LEU A 169 -0.38 11.75 8.19
N LYS A 170 -0.89 12.14 9.36
CA LYS A 170 -0.28 13.20 10.16
C LYS A 170 1.18 12.89 10.56
N VAL A 171 1.44 11.70 11.09
CA VAL A 171 2.80 11.28 11.48
C VAL A 171 3.75 11.27 10.27
N VAL A 172 3.28 10.81 9.12
CA VAL A 172 4.07 10.81 7.88
C VAL A 172 4.35 12.23 7.40
N SER A 173 3.35 13.11 7.40
CA SER A 173 3.53 14.50 7.00
C SER A 173 4.50 15.24 7.92
N GLU A 174 4.41 15.04 9.24
CA GLU A 174 5.34 15.63 10.22
C GLU A 174 6.78 15.14 10.02
N GLN A 175 6.97 13.85 9.71
CA GLN A 175 8.29 13.31 9.41
C GLN A 175 8.87 13.90 8.12
N LEU A 176 8.05 14.03 7.08
CA LEU A 176 8.47 14.63 5.82
C LEU A 176 8.81 16.12 5.99
N GLU A 177 7.99 16.87 6.73
CA GLU A 177 8.26 18.26 7.06
C GLU A 177 9.57 18.44 7.85
N THR A 178 9.83 17.53 8.80
CA THR A 178 11.07 17.52 9.58
C THR A 178 12.29 17.30 8.68
N SER A 179 12.22 16.33 7.76
CA SER A 179 13.29 16.07 6.80
C SER A 179 13.48 17.26 5.84
N PHE A 180 12.40 17.87 5.35
CA PHE A 180 12.51 19.06 4.49
C PHE A 180 13.16 20.24 5.21
N LYS A 181 12.83 20.47 6.48
CA LYS A 181 13.48 21.50 7.29
C LYS A 181 14.97 21.22 7.50
N ALA A 182 15.34 19.95 7.72
CA ALA A 182 16.74 19.56 7.87
C ALA A 182 17.56 19.77 6.58
N HIS A 183 16.92 19.61 5.42
CA HIS A 183 17.53 19.79 4.09
C HIS A 183 17.21 21.14 3.43
N ALA A 184 16.77 22.14 4.19
CA ALA A 184 16.28 23.41 3.65
C ALA A 184 17.29 24.08 2.69
N SER A 185 18.57 24.13 3.05
CA SER A 185 19.61 24.73 2.21
C SER A 185 19.82 23.99 0.88
N GLU A 186 19.75 22.65 0.90
CA GLU A 186 19.88 21.84 -0.32
C GLU A 186 18.64 21.98 -1.20
N ILE A 187 17.47 22.06 -0.59
CA ILE A 187 16.20 22.33 -1.29
C ILE A 187 16.26 23.70 -1.98
N GLU A 188 16.73 24.74 -1.29
CA GLU A 188 16.87 26.08 -1.87
C GLU A 188 17.94 26.14 -2.97
N GLN A 189 19.01 25.35 -2.86
CA GLN A 189 20.02 25.24 -3.91
C GLN A 189 19.44 24.64 -5.20
N VAL A 190 18.56 23.62 -5.09
CA VAL A 190 17.98 22.92 -6.24
C VAL A 190 16.75 23.62 -6.80
N TYR A 191 15.88 24.14 -5.93
CA TYR A 191 14.58 24.72 -6.30
C TYR A 191 14.54 26.25 -6.26
N GLY A 192 15.66 26.89 -5.94
CA GLY A 192 15.84 28.34 -5.89
C GLY A 192 15.53 28.94 -4.52
N PRO A 193 15.87 30.23 -4.33
CA PRO A 193 15.63 30.94 -3.08
C PRO A 193 14.12 30.94 -2.77
N ASN A 194 13.77 30.81 -1.49
CA ASN A 194 12.40 30.74 -0.97
C ASN A 194 11.63 29.44 -1.29
N ALA A 195 12.28 28.39 -1.81
CA ALA A 195 11.63 27.10 -2.07
C ALA A 195 10.89 26.54 -0.84
N MET A 196 11.41 26.79 0.37
CA MET A 196 10.78 26.37 1.63
C MET A 196 9.48 27.12 1.98
N SER A 197 9.20 28.23 1.32
CA SER A 197 7.96 29.01 1.49
C SER A 197 6.98 28.85 0.33
N ASP A 198 7.41 28.21 -0.75
CA ASP A 198 6.61 27.96 -1.95
C ASP A 198 5.91 26.60 -1.84
N SER A 199 4.61 26.65 -1.53
CA SER A 199 3.82 25.44 -1.32
C SER A 199 3.72 24.53 -2.55
N ASP A 200 3.83 25.09 -3.76
CA ASP A 200 3.75 24.30 -4.99
C ASP A 200 5.08 23.58 -5.26
N LYS A 201 6.22 24.24 -5.00
CA LYS A 201 7.53 23.59 -5.05
C LYS A 201 7.66 22.48 -4.02
N LEU A 202 7.25 22.72 -2.76
CA LEU A 202 7.28 21.70 -1.72
C LEU A 202 6.32 20.54 -2.02
N ARG A 203 5.13 20.81 -2.58
CA ARG A 203 4.20 19.76 -3.01
C ARG A 203 4.81 18.92 -4.14
N SER A 204 5.44 19.55 -5.11
CA SER A 204 6.16 18.86 -6.20
C SER A 204 7.28 17.98 -5.67
N LEU A 205 8.15 18.52 -4.80
CA LEU A 205 9.22 17.77 -4.14
C LEU A 205 8.68 16.60 -3.31
N GLY A 206 7.66 16.84 -2.47
CA GLY A 206 7.00 15.80 -1.68
C GLY A 206 6.43 14.67 -2.51
N SER A 207 5.88 14.99 -3.69
CA SER A 207 5.39 13.97 -4.61
C SER A 207 6.50 13.09 -5.18
N LYS A 208 7.67 13.69 -5.50
CA LYS A 208 8.87 12.96 -5.97
C LYS A 208 9.50 12.10 -4.87
N VAL A 209 9.56 12.62 -3.64
CA VAL A 209 10.02 11.86 -2.46
C VAL A 209 9.06 10.73 -2.13
N GLY A 210 7.75 10.95 -2.24
CA GLY A 210 6.74 9.90 -2.07
C GLY A 210 6.87 8.81 -3.12
N TYR A 211 7.07 9.19 -4.39
CA TYR A 211 7.34 8.25 -5.48
C TYR A 211 8.60 7.42 -5.22
N GLN A 212 9.71 8.05 -4.83
CA GLN A 212 10.96 7.36 -4.56
C GLN A 212 10.87 6.47 -3.31
N SER A 213 10.22 6.94 -2.25
CA SER A 213 9.94 6.16 -1.04
C SER A 213 9.08 4.93 -1.32
N ALA A 214 8.12 5.02 -2.26
CA ALA A 214 7.30 3.88 -2.65
C ALA A 214 8.10 2.74 -3.30
N GLN A 215 9.27 3.05 -3.87
CA GLN A 215 10.20 2.06 -4.40
C GLN A 215 11.15 1.52 -3.31
N GLN A 216 11.67 2.41 -2.46
CA GLN A 216 12.67 2.05 -1.44
C GLN A 216 12.08 1.35 -0.21
N CYS A 217 10.88 1.73 0.22
CA CYS A 217 10.19 1.16 1.38
C CYS A 217 8.71 0.85 1.08
N PRO A 218 8.40 -0.09 0.16
CA PRO A 218 7.04 -0.38 -0.32
C PRO A 218 6.07 -0.81 0.78
N VAL A 219 6.61 -1.42 1.85
CA VAL A 219 5.85 -1.87 3.02
C VAL A 219 5.18 -0.71 3.76
N ILE A 220 5.80 0.47 3.76
CA ILE A 220 5.22 1.67 4.39
C ILE A 220 4.04 2.19 3.58
N MET A 221 4.12 2.18 2.25
CA MET A 221 2.99 2.58 1.39
C MET A 221 1.75 1.72 1.65
N GLN A 222 1.93 0.41 1.82
CA GLN A 222 0.84 -0.48 2.21
C GLN A 222 0.19 -0.04 3.53
N VAL A 223 1.01 0.29 4.54
CA VAL A 223 0.52 0.78 5.83
C VAL A 223 -0.24 2.09 5.70
N LEU A 224 0.08 2.97 4.76
CA LEU A 224 -0.65 4.24 4.61
C LEU A 224 -1.98 4.07 3.86
N MET A 225 -2.13 3.02 3.07
CA MET A 225 -3.33 2.74 2.30
C MET A 225 -4.33 1.83 3.00
N ASP A 226 -3.94 1.16 4.09
CA ASP A 226 -4.86 0.31 4.85
C ASP A 226 -5.99 1.15 5.47
N ALA A 227 -7.25 0.92 5.09
CA ALA A 227 -8.39 1.56 5.74
C ALA A 227 -8.63 0.86 7.10
N LYS A 228 -8.15 1.48 8.17
CA LYS A 228 -8.38 1.10 9.57
C LYS A 228 -8.72 2.38 10.32
#